data_AF-E3QV76-F1
#
_entry.id   AF-E3QV76-F1
#
_cell.length_a   1.000
_cell.length_b   1.000
_cell.length_c   1.000
_cell.angle_alpha   90.00
_cell.angle_beta   90.00
_cell.angle_gamma   90.00
#
_symmetry.space_group_name_H-M   'P 1'
#
loop_
_entity.id
_entity.type
_entity.pdbx_description
1 polymer ?
#
loop_
_entity_poly.entity_id
_entity_poly.type
_entity_poly.pdbx_seq_one_letter_code
_entity_poly.pdbx_strand_id
1 'polypeptide(L)'
;MRFQLLILLAMAVAALASRGPPPVRPIRESKDPGLCIKRLETYPRRARPWVDILGGHCLQSRTYKVKYGPHKGSFFFETCCKDKNDNYAEPTFVNVDECVVFDPAKGQLSWNNLNSKKIRDHCSKCRLEQVDKPEQGQTAGPYLSCECAKDDKTTVKAKIFLGTDGRSAKEPKDSFWVNEKGRLLCKK
;
A
#
# COMPACT_ATOMS: atom_id res chain seq x y z
N MET A 1 31.37 51.21 -23.69
CA MET A 1 30.10 50.89 -23.01
C MET A 1 29.39 49.76 -23.74
N ARG A 2 29.56 48.52 -23.30
CA ARG A 2 28.85 47.33 -23.81
C ARG A 2 28.84 46.28 -22.72
N PHE A 3 27.84 46.26 -21.85
CA PHE A 3 27.62 45.14 -20.92
C PHE A 3 26.23 45.25 -20.29
N GLN A 4 25.15 45.12 -21.08
CA GLN A 4 23.81 45.10 -20.48
C GLN A 4 22.70 44.51 -21.37
N LEU A 5 23.02 43.54 -22.24
CA LEU A 5 22.00 42.92 -23.12
C LEU A 5 21.87 41.40 -23.01
N LEU A 6 22.48 40.76 -21.99
CA LEU A 6 22.48 39.29 -21.85
C LEU A 6 21.68 38.75 -20.66
N ILE A 7 21.09 39.62 -19.82
CA ILE A 7 20.39 39.17 -18.59
C ILE A 7 18.89 38.88 -18.84
N LEU A 8 18.32 39.34 -19.96
CA LEU A 8 16.88 39.20 -20.23
C LEU A 8 16.46 37.88 -20.89
N LEU A 9 17.39 37.03 -21.36
CA LEU A 9 17.04 35.74 -21.98
C LEU A 9 17.09 34.52 -21.05
N ALA A 10 17.64 34.64 -19.83
CA ALA A 10 17.78 33.50 -18.92
C ALA A 10 16.52 33.23 -18.07
N MET A 11 15.57 34.16 -18.00
CA MET A 11 14.38 34.01 -17.15
C MET A 11 13.18 33.32 -17.83
N ALA A 12 13.24 33.07 -19.14
CA ALA A 12 12.15 32.41 -19.86
C ALA A 12 12.13 30.88 -19.66
N VAL A 13 13.25 30.26 -19.25
CA VAL A 13 13.34 28.79 -19.11
C VAL A 13 12.92 28.33 -17.71
N ALA A 14 13.10 29.18 -16.68
CA ALA A 14 12.74 28.84 -15.30
C ALA A 14 11.21 28.80 -15.05
N ALA A 15 10.42 29.52 -15.86
CA ALA A 15 8.96 29.56 -15.72
C ALA A 15 8.24 28.31 -16.28
N LEU A 16 8.92 27.47 -17.07
CA LEU A 16 8.38 26.21 -17.59
C LEU A 16 8.73 25.00 -16.71
N ALA A 17 9.67 25.13 -15.78
CA ALA A 17 10.11 24.04 -14.91
C ALA A 17 9.27 23.91 -13.61
N SER A 18 8.40 24.87 -13.29
CA SER A 18 7.60 24.90 -12.07
C SER A 18 6.15 24.40 -12.22
N ARG A 19 5.71 24.12 -13.45
CA ARG A 19 4.43 23.44 -13.67
C ARG A 19 4.66 21.95 -13.52
N GLY A 20 4.48 21.45 -12.29
CA GLY A 20 4.25 20.04 -12.06
C GLY A 20 3.20 19.51 -13.04
N PRO A 21 3.20 18.20 -13.33
CA PRO A 21 2.24 17.62 -14.26
C PRO A 21 0.82 18.11 -13.93
N PRO A 22 0.00 18.45 -14.95
CA PRO A 22 -1.34 18.97 -14.72
C PRO A 22 -2.08 18.05 -13.74
N PRO A 23 -2.89 18.62 -12.82
CA PRO A 23 -3.60 17.82 -11.82
C PRO A 23 -4.41 16.77 -12.56
N VAL A 24 -4.08 15.51 -12.28
CA VAL A 24 -4.71 14.40 -12.99
C VAL A 24 -6.17 14.33 -12.52
N ARG A 25 -7.10 14.43 -13.49
CA ARG A 25 -8.54 14.47 -13.21
C ARG A 25 -8.98 13.26 -12.38
N PRO A 26 -9.91 13.44 -11.42
CA PRO A 26 -10.47 12.33 -10.67
C PRO A 26 -11.10 11.29 -11.59
N ILE A 27 -10.86 10.03 -11.30
CA ILE A 27 -11.55 8.89 -11.92
C ILE A 27 -12.99 8.86 -11.40
N ARG A 28 -13.96 8.78 -12.31
CA ARG A 28 -15.36 8.54 -11.96
C ARG A 28 -15.56 7.07 -11.61
N GLU A 29 -16.52 6.78 -10.73
CA GLU A 29 -16.93 5.43 -10.39
C GLU A 29 -17.30 4.62 -11.65
N SER A 30 -16.78 3.41 -11.76
CA SER A 30 -16.93 2.52 -12.91
C SER A 30 -16.87 1.06 -12.50
N LYS A 31 -17.69 0.20 -13.12
CA LYS A 31 -17.58 -1.26 -12.94
C LYS A 31 -16.31 -1.85 -13.56
N ASP A 32 -15.72 -1.16 -14.52
CA ASP A 32 -14.45 -1.55 -15.15
C ASP A 32 -13.25 -1.07 -14.30
N PRO A 33 -12.40 -1.98 -13.78
CA PRO A 33 -11.23 -1.61 -12.98
C PRO A 33 -10.09 -0.98 -13.80
N GLY A 34 -10.14 -1.01 -15.14
CA GLY A 34 -9.03 -0.65 -16.01
C GLY A 34 -8.45 0.75 -15.77
N LEU A 35 -9.30 1.75 -15.52
CA LEU A 35 -8.83 3.12 -15.20
C LEU A 35 -8.15 3.19 -13.84
N CYS A 36 -8.68 2.51 -12.82
CA CYS A 36 -8.06 2.45 -11.50
C CYS A 36 -6.69 1.74 -11.56
N ILE A 37 -6.63 0.60 -12.25
CA ILE A 37 -5.40 -0.18 -12.45
C ILE A 37 -4.35 0.66 -13.18
N LYS A 38 -4.71 1.31 -14.29
CA LYS A 38 -3.80 2.18 -15.04
C LYS A 38 -3.25 3.32 -14.17
N ARG A 39 -4.09 3.88 -13.29
CA ARG A 39 -3.70 4.91 -12.32
C ARG A 39 -2.73 4.39 -11.28
N LEU A 40 -2.99 3.19 -10.76
CA LEU A 40 -2.11 2.49 -9.85
C LEU A 40 -0.75 2.29 -10.53
N GLU A 41 -0.71 1.73 -11.73
CA GLU A 41 0.50 1.42 -12.49
C GLU A 41 1.35 2.64 -12.91
N THR A 42 0.77 3.84 -12.96
CA THR A 42 1.47 5.09 -13.29
C THR A 42 2.69 5.36 -12.38
N TYR A 43 2.77 4.71 -11.22
CA TYR A 43 3.92 4.78 -10.30
C TYR A 43 4.73 3.46 -10.29
N PRO A 44 5.66 3.26 -11.24
CA PRO A 44 6.21 1.93 -11.59
C PRO A 44 7.23 1.35 -10.61
N ARG A 45 7.71 2.09 -9.60
CA ARG A 45 8.76 1.63 -8.67
C ARG A 45 8.24 0.81 -7.48
N ARG A 46 7.16 0.05 -7.67
CA ARG A 46 6.46 -0.65 -6.59
C ARG A 46 6.58 -2.16 -6.77
N ALA A 47 6.70 -2.89 -5.66
CA ALA A 47 7.02 -4.32 -5.67
C ALA A 47 5.87 -5.16 -6.23
N ARG A 48 6.19 -6.17 -7.06
CA ARG A 48 5.31 -7.31 -7.40
C ARG A 48 5.37 -8.34 -6.26
N PRO A 49 4.38 -9.23 -6.08
CA PRO A 49 3.21 -9.56 -6.93
C PRO A 49 1.95 -8.71 -6.67
N TRP A 50 0.98 -8.85 -7.58
CA TRP A 50 -0.38 -8.30 -7.47
C TRP A 50 -1.27 -9.33 -6.81
N VAL A 51 -1.68 -9.05 -5.58
CA VAL A 51 -2.44 -9.99 -4.76
C VAL A 51 -3.83 -9.42 -4.51
N ASP A 52 -4.84 -10.26 -4.66
CA ASP A 52 -6.18 -9.94 -4.16
C ASP A 52 -6.21 -10.18 -2.66
N ILE A 53 -6.37 -9.10 -1.90
CA ILE A 53 -6.29 -9.17 -0.43
C ILE A 53 -7.67 -9.31 0.22
N LEU A 54 -8.76 -9.19 -0.54
CA LEU A 54 -10.14 -9.24 -0.04
C LEU A 54 -11.09 -10.00 -0.99
N GLY A 55 -10.60 -11.08 -1.60
CA GLY A 55 -11.44 -12.08 -2.30
C GLY A 55 -12.28 -11.54 -3.47
N GLY A 56 -11.72 -10.68 -4.32
CA GLY A 56 -12.37 -10.09 -5.48
C GLY A 56 -12.75 -8.62 -5.27
N HIS A 57 -12.64 -8.14 -4.03
CA HIS A 57 -13.05 -6.80 -3.64
C HIS A 57 -11.93 -5.76 -3.78
N CYS A 58 -10.65 -6.16 -3.64
CA CYS A 58 -9.49 -5.28 -3.78
C CYS A 58 -8.41 -5.90 -4.67
N LEU A 59 -8.27 -5.36 -5.88
CA LEU A 59 -7.42 -5.89 -6.93
C LEU A 59 -6.03 -5.25 -6.96
N GLN A 60 -5.05 -6.05 -7.39
CA GLN A 60 -3.67 -5.61 -7.62
C GLN A 60 -3.00 -4.96 -6.41
N SER A 61 -3.28 -5.48 -5.23
CA SER A 61 -2.70 -4.94 -4.00
C SER A 61 -1.19 -5.12 -4.01
N ARG A 62 -0.47 -4.08 -3.60
CA ARG A 62 1.00 -4.10 -3.47
C ARG A 62 1.49 -3.26 -2.30
N THR A 63 2.67 -3.60 -1.81
CA THR A 63 3.38 -2.82 -0.79
C THR A 63 4.46 -1.96 -1.40
N TYR A 64 4.72 -0.83 -0.74
CA TYR A 64 5.95 -0.09 -0.95
C TYR A 64 6.39 0.63 0.33
N LYS A 65 7.71 0.86 0.44
CA LYS A 65 8.31 1.67 1.51
C LYS A 65 8.53 3.08 0.98
N VAL A 66 8.01 4.08 1.67
CA VAL A 66 8.13 5.49 1.27
C VAL A 66 9.58 5.94 1.42
N LYS A 67 10.13 6.57 0.37
CA LYS A 67 11.55 7.01 0.35
C LYS A 67 11.78 8.45 0.83
N TYR A 68 10.78 9.33 0.70
CA TYR A 68 10.91 10.77 0.92
C TYR A 68 9.69 11.35 1.63
N GLY A 69 9.83 12.55 2.20
CA GLY A 69 8.75 13.28 2.85
C GLY A 69 8.42 12.80 4.28
N PRO A 70 7.29 13.26 4.84
CA PRO A 70 6.94 13.05 6.25
C PRO A 70 6.66 11.58 6.60
N HIS A 71 6.36 10.75 5.61
CA HIS A 71 6.14 9.31 5.78
C HIS A 71 7.35 8.46 5.42
N LYS A 72 8.55 9.04 5.28
CA LYS A 72 9.77 8.29 4.96
C LYS A 72 9.95 7.10 5.90
N GLY A 73 10.15 5.92 5.31
CA GLY A 73 10.31 4.66 6.01
C GLY A 73 9.01 3.92 6.31
N SER A 74 7.85 4.57 6.24
CA SER A 74 6.56 3.88 6.42
C SER A 74 6.23 2.96 5.25
N PHE A 75 5.52 1.88 5.56
CA PHE A 75 4.99 0.96 4.57
C PHE A 75 3.55 1.31 4.23
N PHE A 76 3.23 1.31 2.93
CA PHE A 76 1.87 1.52 2.45
C PHE A 76 1.42 0.33 1.62
N PHE A 77 0.16 -0.06 1.82
CA PHE A 77 -0.58 -0.81 0.82
C PHE A 77 -1.27 0.16 -0.12
N GLU A 78 -1.39 -0.29 -1.36
CA GLU A 78 -2.21 0.36 -2.35
C GLU A 78 -2.88 -0.68 -3.22
N THR A 79 -4.10 -0.37 -3.63
CA THR A 79 -4.96 -1.33 -4.30
C THR A 79 -6.14 -0.60 -4.95
N CYS A 80 -6.86 -1.29 -5.82
CA CYS A 80 -8.12 -0.85 -6.40
C CYS A 80 -9.27 -1.62 -5.78
N CYS A 81 -10.07 -0.98 -4.93
CA CYS A 81 -11.19 -1.63 -4.27
C CYS A 81 -12.54 -1.21 -4.86
N LYS A 82 -13.51 -2.12 -4.78
CA LYS A 82 -14.91 -1.82 -5.08
C LYS A 82 -15.56 -1.04 -3.95
N ASP A 83 -16.48 -0.15 -4.27
CA ASP A 83 -17.38 0.47 -3.31
C ASP A 83 -18.58 -0.44 -3.00
N LYS A 84 -19.55 0.06 -2.22
CA LYS A 84 -20.77 -0.70 -1.87
C LYS A 84 -21.68 -1.04 -3.07
N ASN A 85 -21.46 -0.39 -4.21
CA ASN A 85 -22.21 -0.56 -5.45
C ASN A 85 -21.42 -1.38 -6.49
N ASP A 86 -20.34 -2.05 -6.07
CA ASP A 86 -19.43 -2.82 -6.91
C ASP A 86 -18.66 -1.98 -7.98
N ASN A 87 -18.49 -0.68 -7.75
CA ASN A 87 -17.74 0.20 -8.65
C ASN A 87 -16.32 0.48 -8.13
N TYR A 88 -15.37 0.62 -9.04
CA TYR A 88 -14.03 1.11 -8.80
C TYR A 88 -13.94 2.62 -9.02
N ALA A 89 -13.09 3.29 -8.23
CA ALA A 89 -12.81 4.72 -8.37
C ALA A 89 -11.29 4.97 -8.34
N GLU A 90 -10.83 6.00 -7.64
CA GLU A 90 -9.40 6.24 -7.43
C GLU A 90 -8.78 5.10 -6.57
N PRO A 91 -7.52 4.73 -6.83
CA PRO A 91 -6.81 3.80 -5.98
C PRO A 91 -6.77 4.26 -4.53
N THR A 92 -6.88 3.30 -3.61
CA THR A 92 -6.80 3.57 -2.18
C THR A 92 -5.40 3.28 -1.66
N PHE A 93 -4.98 4.03 -0.65
CA PHE A 93 -3.68 3.91 0.00
C PHE A 93 -3.89 3.82 1.50
N VAL A 94 -3.27 2.84 2.14
CA VAL A 94 -3.37 2.67 3.59
C VAL A 94 -1.99 2.44 4.19
N ASN A 95 -1.70 3.17 5.26
CA ASN A 95 -0.44 3.09 5.98
C ASN A 95 -0.41 1.81 6.82
N VAL A 96 0.37 0.82 6.41
CA VAL A 96 0.44 -0.49 7.07
C VAL A 96 0.97 -0.37 8.49
N ASP A 97 1.80 0.64 8.77
CA ASP A 97 2.31 0.92 10.12
C ASP A 97 1.18 1.25 11.12
N GLU A 98 0.01 1.65 10.64
CA GLU A 98 -1.17 1.92 11.48
C GLU A 98 -1.98 0.66 11.74
N CYS A 99 -1.75 -0.40 10.98
CA CYS A 99 -2.59 -1.59 10.91
C CYS A 99 -1.88 -2.82 11.46
N VAL A 100 -0.56 -2.88 11.31
CA VAL A 100 0.28 -4.00 11.70
C VAL A 100 1.43 -3.50 12.57
N VAL A 101 1.73 -4.24 13.62
CA VAL A 101 2.87 -4.02 14.51
C VAL A 101 3.80 -5.23 14.47
N PHE A 102 5.05 -5.04 14.85
CA PHE A 102 6.02 -6.11 15.03
C PHE A 102 6.42 -6.21 16.50
N ASP A 103 6.31 -7.39 17.09
CA ASP A 103 6.81 -7.64 18.44
C ASP A 103 8.25 -8.17 18.38
N PRO A 104 9.29 -7.36 18.65
CA PRO A 104 10.69 -7.78 18.49
C PRO A 104 11.14 -8.81 19.52
N ALA A 105 10.43 -8.94 20.65
CA ALA A 105 10.67 -9.98 21.63
C ALA A 105 10.24 -11.36 21.10
N LYS A 106 9.09 -11.44 20.43
CA LYS A 106 8.51 -12.67 19.89
C LYS A 106 8.89 -12.95 18.44
N GLY A 107 9.36 -11.93 17.70
CA GLY A 107 9.66 -12.03 16.28
C GLY A 107 8.41 -12.20 15.40
N GLN A 108 7.27 -11.63 15.81
CA GLN A 108 5.97 -11.87 15.15
C GLN A 108 5.30 -10.56 14.71
N LEU A 109 4.58 -10.61 13.59
CA LEU A 109 3.67 -9.55 13.16
C LEU A 109 2.29 -9.80 13.76
N SER A 110 1.61 -8.73 14.17
CA SER A 110 0.24 -8.79 14.65
C SER A 110 -0.55 -7.57 14.22
N TRP A 111 -1.87 -7.67 14.24
CA TRP A 111 -2.75 -6.52 14.04
C TRP A 111 -2.50 -5.47 15.12
N ASN A 112 -2.50 -4.20 14.72
CA ASN A 112 -2.19 -3.07 15.60
C ASN A 112 -3.39 -2.76 16.50
N ASN A 113 -3.35 -3.29 17.71
CA ASN A 113 -4.26 -2.95 18.82
C ASN A 113 -3.59 -2.08 19.89
N LEU A 114 -2.30 -1.70 19.71
CA LEU A 114 -1.46 -1.15 20.77
C LEU A 114 -0.78 0.19 20.44
N ASN A 115 -1.06 0.80 19.27
CA ASN A 115 -0.51 2.09 18.80
C ASN A 115 1.02 2.26 18.95
N SER A 116 1.77 1.17 19.10
CA SER A 116 3.20 1.14 19.42
C SER A 116 3.89 0.02 18.64
N LYS A 117 5.23 0.05 18.52
CA LYS A 117 6.04 -0.94 17.77
C LYS A 117 5.70 -1.03 16.27
N LYS A 118 5.84 0.10 15.57
CA LYS A 118 5.55 0.20 14.14
C LYS A 118 6.50 -0.70 13.33
N ILE A 119 5.97 -1.40 12.34
CA ILE A 119 6.77 -2.27 11.46
C ILE A 119 7.92 -1.51 10.78
N ARG A 120 7.77 -0.22 10.48
CA ARG A 120 8.83 0.58 9.83
C ARG A 120 10.14 0.65 10.60
N ASP A 121 10.08 0.52 11.93
CA ASP A 121 11.22 0.70 12.82
C ASP A 121 12.05 -0.59 12.95
N HIS A 122 11.44 -1.75 12.70
CA HIS A 122 12.07 -3.06 12.87
C HIS A 122 12.18 -3.88 11.58
N CYS A 123 11.36 -3.56 10.57
CA CYS A 123 11.18 -4.39 9.39
C CYS A 123 11.65 -3.73 8.09
N SER A 124 12.06 -4.59 7.18
CA SER A 124 12.48 -4.30 5.83
C SER A 124 11.86 -5.32 4.85
N LYS A 125 11.94 -5.00 3.55
CA LYS A 125 11.48 -5.87 2.46
C LYS A 125 10.08 -6.48 2.64
N CYS A 126 9.13 -5.70 3.16
CA CYS A 126 7.75 -6.15 3.29
C CYS A 126 7.09 -6.38 1.92
N ARG A 127 6.56 -7.58 1.67
CA ARG A 127 5.94 -8.00 0.40
C ARG A 127 4.61 -8.68 0.65
N LEU A 128 3.66 -8.46 -0.26
CA LEU A 128 2.47 -9.28 -0.36
C LEU A 128 2.82 -10.59 -1.06
N GLU A 129 2.33 -11.69 -0.51
CA GLU A 129 2.47 -13.04 -1.04
C GLU A 129 1.12 -13.76 -0.87
N GLN A 130 0.94 -14.91 -1.52
CA GLN A 130 -0.31 -15.68 -1.49
C GLN A 130 -0.01 -17.16 -1.34
N VAL A 131 -0.74 -17.84 -0.45
CA VAL A 131 -0.73 -19.31 -0.33
C VAL A 131 -1.96 -19.86 -1.07
N ASP A 132 -1.76 -20.40 -2.27
CA ASP A 132 -2.83 -21.00 -3.07
C ASP A 132 -3.16 -22.44 -2.64
N LYS A 133 -2.14 -23.20 -2.24
CA LYS A 133 -2.26 -24.61 -1.83
C LYS A 133 -1.64 -24.75 -0.44
N PRO A 134 -2.43 -24.57 0.64
CA PRO A 134 -1.90 -24.74 1.98
C PRO A 134 -1.55 -26.21 2.23
N GLU A 135 -0.44 -26.44 2.93
CA GLU A 135 -0.19 -27.75 3.55
C GLU A 135 -1.16 -27.95 4.72
N GLN A 136 -1.27 -29.19 5.20
CA GLN A 136 -2.21 -29.54 6.27
C GLN A 136 -1.95 -28.68 7.53
N GLY A 137 -2.97 -27.93 7.96
CA GLY A 137 -2.88 -27.01 9.10
C GLY A 137 -2.40 -25.58 8.76
N GLN A 138 -2.14 -25.26 7.49
CA GLN A 138 -1.83 -23.89 7.07
C GLN A 138 -3.08 -23.12 6.63
N THR A 139 -3.08 -21.81 6.85
CA THR A 139 -4.08 -20.89 6.32
C THR A 139 -3.77 -20.59 4.85
N ALA A 140 -4.75 -20.77 3.96
CA ALA A 140 -4.68 -20.29 2.58
C ALA A 140 -4.93 -18.78 2.51
N GLY A 141 -4.43 -18.15 1.45
CA GLY A 141 -4.79 -16.78 1.10
C GLY A 141 -3.65 -15.77 1.20
N PRO A 142 -4.00 -14.47 1.11
CA PRO A 142 -3.05 -13.38 1.03
C PRO A 142 -2.39 -13.12 2.39
N TYR A 143 -1.07 -12.92 2.38
CA TYR A 143 -0.32 -12.55 3.58
C TYR A 143 0.73 -11.49 3.29
N LEU A 144 1.03 -10.70 4.31
CA LEU A 144 2.19 -9.82 4.35
C LEU A 144 3.36 -10.57 4.96
N SER A 145 4.51 -10.56 4.29
CA SER A 145 5.75 -11.03 4.87
C SER A 145 6.81 -9.94 4.89
N CYS A 146 7.55 -9.85 5.99
CA CYS A 146 8.61 -8.86 6.20
C CYS A 146 9.86 -9.53 6.78
N GLU A 147 11.05 -9.00 6.45
CA GLU A 147 12.30 -9.32 7.14
C GLU A 147 12.46 -8.33 8.31
N CYS A 148 12.40 -8.81 9.55
CA CYS A 148 12.38 -7.98 10.75
C CYS A 148 13.51 -8.33 11.72
N ALA A 149 14.09 -7.32 12.38
CA ALA A 149 15.13 -7.50 13.40
C ALA A 149 14.51 -7.63 14.79
N LYS A 150 14.83 -8.72 15.49
CA LYS A 150 14.48 -8.96 16.90
C LYS A 150 15.37 -8.16 17.85
N ASP A 151 15.00 -8.13 19.13
CA ASP A 151 15.78 -7.45 20.19
C ASP A 151 17.20 -8.02 20.35
N ASP A 152 17.37 -9.33 20.08
CA ASP A 152 18.66 -10.03 20.06
C ASP A 152 19.49 -9.76 18.78
N LYS A 153 19.05 -8.83 17.93
CA LYS A 153 19.63 -8.46 16.63
C LYS A 153 19.59 -9.56 15.57
N THR A 154 18.93 -10.69 15.81
CA THR A 154 18.70 -11.69 14.79
C THR A 154 17.61 -11.21 13.82
N THR A 155 17.70 -11.63 12.55
CA THR A 155 16.67 -11.33 11.54
C THR A 155 15.73 -12.51 11.38
N VAL A 156 14.44 -12.25 11.38
CA VAL A 156 13.38 -13.24 11.15
C VAL A 156 12.50 -12.84 9.98
N LYS A 157 12.00 -13.83 9.23
CA LYS A 157 10.94 -13.61 8.24
C LYS A 157 9.59 -13.75 8.94
N ALA A 158 9.01 -12.64 9.35
CA ALA A 158 7.70 -12.61 10.01
C ALA A 158 6.58 -12.56 8.96
N LYS A 159 5.41 -13.13 9.29
CA LYS A 159 4.24 -13.19 8.40
C LYS A 159 2.94 -12.91 9.14
N ILE A 160 1.98 -12.27 8.48
CA ILE A 160 0.60 -12.07 8.94
C ILE A 160 -0.37 -12.24 7.77
N PHE A 161 -1.42 -13.03 7.94
CA PHE A 161 -2.48 -13.20 6.94
C PHE A 161 -3.43 -12.01 6.96
N LEU A 162 -3.86 -11.55 5.79
CA LEU A 162 -4.58 -10.27 5.62
C LEU A 162 -6.10 -10.42 5.42
N GLY A 163 -6.59 -11.65 5.36
CA GLY A 163 -7.98 -11.97 5.08
C GLY A 163 -8.16 -13.46 4.79
N THR A 164 -9.36 -13.99 5.05
CA THR A 164 -9.77 -15.34 4.62
C THR A 164 -10.85 -15.28 3.53
N ASP A 165 -10.75 -16.28 2.63
CA ASP A 165 -11.52 -16.64 1.43
C ASP A 165 -12.81 -15.88 1.06
N GLY A 166 -12.93 -15.54 -0.23
CA GLY A 166 -13.93 -14.66 -0.86
C GLY A 166 -15.40 -15.12 -0.83
N ARG A 167 -15.77 -16.07 0.04
CA ARG A 167 -17.16 -16.52 0.23
C ARG A 167 -17.86 -15.92 1.45
N SER A 168 -17.12 -15.26 2.35
CA SER A 168 -17.64 -14.75 3.64
C SER A 168 -17.55 -13.23 3.77
N ALA A 169 -17.75 -12.48 2.67
CA ALA A 169 -17.64 -11.02 2.62
C ALA A 169 -18.68 -10.24 3.47
N LYS A 170 -19.60 -10.90 4.19
CA LYS A 170 -20.61 -10.21 5.00
C LYS A 170 -20.07 -9.70 6.34
N GLU A 171 -19.03 -10.32 6.90
CA GLU A 171 -18.32 -9.80 8.08
C GLU A 171 -16.81 -10.08 7.96
N PRO A 172 -15.98 -9.08 7.62
CA PRO A 172 -14.54 -9.26 7.59
C PRO A 172 -14.04 -9.57 9.01
N LYS A 173 -13.44 -10.75 9.18
CA LYS A 173 -12.80 -11.17 10.45
C LYS A 173 -11.48 -10.43 10.71
N ASP A 174 -10.85 -9.88 9.67
CA ASP A 174 -9.48 -9.37 9.71
C ASP A 174 -9.44 -7.84 9.53
N SER A 175 -8.39 -7.18 10.05
CA SER A 175 -8.35 -5.73 10.31
C SER A 175 -8.34 -4.81 9.09
N PHE A 176 -8.40 -5.33 7.86
CA PHE A 176 -8.63 -4.52 6.66
C PHE A 176 -10.10 -4.62 6.22
N TRP A 177 -10.71 -3.46 5.95
CA TRP A 177 -12.06 -3.40 5.40
C TRP A 177 -12.17 -2.23 4.43
N VAL A 178 -13.18 -2.29 3.56
CA VAL A 178 -13.44 -1.24 2.57
C VAL A 178 -14.69 -0.48 2.98
N ASN A 179 -14.60 0.85 3.01
CA ASN A 179 -15.75 1.69 3.31
C ASN A 179 -16.69 1.83 2.13
N GLU A 180 -17.83 2.50 2.34
CA GLU A 180 -18.85 2.69 1.31
C GLU A 180 -18.37 3.42 0.04
N LYS A 181 -17.19 4.06 0.07
CA LYS A 181 -16.57 4.78 -1.06
C LYS A 181 -15.42 4.01 -1.70
N GLY A 182 -15.29 2.70 -1.44
CA GLY A 182 -14.21 1.89 -2.02
C GLY A 182 -12.84 2.19 -1.44
N ARG A 183 -12.74 2.82 -0.26
CA ARG A 183 -11.46 3.09 0.40
C ARG A 183 -11.11 1.98 1.37
N LEU A 184 -9.93 1.39 1.20
CA LEU A 184 -9.34 0.43 2.13
C LEU A 184 -8.91 1.16 3.41
N LEU A 185 -9.40 0.69 4.53
CA LEU A 185 -9.15 1.23 5.86
C LEU A 185 -8.68 0.13 6.80
N CYS A 186 -8.01 0.55 7.87
CA CYS A 186 -7.65 -0.33 8.97
C CYS A 186 -8.67 -0.19 10.09
N LYS A 187 -9.22 -1.31 10.53
CA LYS A 187 -10.03 -1.42 11.73
C LYS A 187 -9.10 -1.27 12.93
N LYS A 188 -9.38 -0.30 13.78
CA LYS A 188 -8.73 -0.09 15.07
C LYS A 188 -9.51 -0.80 16.17
#